data_AF-A0A238YMK1-F1
#
_entry.id   AF-A0A238YMK1-F1
#
_cell.length_a   1.000
_cell.length_b   1.000
_cell.length_c   1.000
_cell.angle_alpha   90.00
_cell.angle_beta   90.00
_cell.angle_gamma   90.00
#
_symmetry.space_group_name_H-M   'P 1'
#
loop_
_entity.id
_entity.type
_entity.pdbx_description
1 polymer ?
#
loop_
_entity_poly.entity_id
_entity_poly.type
_entity_poly.pdbx_seq_one_letter_code
_entity_poly.pdbx_strand_id
1 'polypeptide(L)'
;MFVQSVNYNNPINQLNEISKELVYFNFEGKVVFDLLLTNGNSSGRFLISSFTNSKFEMSSFRKTVVAKNIRNEIIIYYKKNQEYLSNSILSKKTIQSILNENV
;
A
#
# COMPACT_ATOMS: atom_id res chain seq x y z
N MET A 1 -0.71 8.26 -7.21
CA MET A 1 -1.31 6.91 -7.24
C MET A 1 -1.14 6.21 -5.90
N PHE A 2 -2.11 5.41 -5.46
CA PHE A 2 -1.96 4.52 -4.31
C PHE A 2 -1.89 3.07 -4.77
N VAL A 3 -0.99 2.29 -4.19
CA VAL A 3 -0.86 0.85 -4.39
C VAL A 3 -1.18 0.18 -3.07
N GLN A 4 -2.26 -0.59 -3.01
CA GLN A 4 -2.67 -1.34 -1.82
C GLN A 4 -2.32 -2.81 -1.99
N SER A 5 -1.65 -3.40 -1.00
CA SER A 5 -1.41 -4.84 -0.99
C SER A 5 -2.71 -5.62 -0.85
N VAL A 6 -2.79 -6.78 -1.52
CA VAL A 6 -3.92 -7.72 -1.41
C VAL A 6 -3.56 -9.04 -0.73
N ASN A 7 -2.27 -9.25 -0.43
CA ASN A 7 -1.75 -10.38 0.32
C ASN A 7 -0.39 -10.05 0.97
N TYR A 8 0.26 -11.06 1.53
CA TYR A 8 1.56 -10.96 2.21
C TYR A 8 2.76 -10.72 1.28
N ASN A 9 2.59 -10.72 -0.05
CA ASN A 9 3.69 -10.39 -0.95
C ASN A 9 3.97 -8.89 -0.93
N ASN A 10 5.24 -8.54 -0.79
CA ASN A 10 5.65 -7.14 -0.75
C ASN A 10 5.52 -6.51 -2.15
N PRO A 11 4.72 -5.44 -2.35
CA PRO A 11 4.52 -4.83 -3.66
C PRO A 11 5.81 -4.21 -4.23
N ILE A 12 6.83 -3.97 -3.41
CA ILE A 12 8.16 -3.55 -3.87
C ILE A 12 8.86 -4.65 -4.69
N ASN A 13 8.49 -5.92 -4.51
CA ASN A 13 9.00 -7.00 -5.35
C ASN A 13 8.26 -7.09 -6.70
N GLN A 14 7.21 -6.29 -6.91
CA GLN A 14 6.34 -6.32 -8.07
C GLN A 14 6.42 -5.04 -8.91
N LEU A 15 7.45 -4.21 -8.72
CA LEU A 15 7.59 -2.91 -9.39
C LEU A 15 7.51 -3.01 -10.92
N ASN A 16 7.97 -4.11 -11.52
CA ASN A 16 7.87 -4.32 -12.97
C ASN A 16 6.42 -4.41 -13.45
N GLU A 17 5.58 -5.19 -12.76
CA GLU A 17 4.16 -5.34 -13.12
C GLU A 17 3.39 -4.05 -12.84
N ILE A 18 3.65 -3.42 -11.68
CA ILE A 18 3.07 -2.13 -11.33
C ILE A 18 3.46 -1.06 -12.36
N SER A 19 4.71 -1.07 -12.85
CA SER A 19 5.15 -0.11 -13.88
C SER A 19 4.36 -0.27 -15.17
N LYS A 20 4.07 -1.50 -15.61
CA LYS A 20 3.25 -1.75 -16.80
C LYS A 20 1.84 -1.16 -16.65
N GLU A 21 1.22 -1.34 -15.48
CA GLU A 21 -0.10 -0.76 -15.20
C GLU A 21 -0.06 0.78 -15.19
N LEU A 22 0.95 1.38 -14.56
CA LEU A 22 1.09 2.83 -14.53
C LEU A 22 1.34 3.43 -15.92
N VAL A 23 2.11 2.75 -16.77
CA VAL A 23 2.28 3.13 -18.18
C VAL A 23 0.96 3.03 -18.93
N TYR A 24 0.20 1.94 -18.74
CA TYR A 24 -1.12 1.77 -19.33
C TYR A 24 -2.08 2.89 -18.93
N PHE A 25 -2.01 3.36 -17.68
CA PHE A 25 -2.79 4.52 -17.19
C PHE A 25 -2.22 5.88 -17.59
N ASN A 26 -1.11 5.93 -18.36
CA ASN A 26 -0.39 7.17 -18.69
C ASN A 26 -0.07 8.02 -17.45
N PHE A 27 0.29 7.37 -16.34
CA PHE A 27 0.54 8.02 -15.08
C PHE A 27 2.01 8.44 -14.94
N GLU A 28 2.24 9.68 -14.53
CA GLU A 28 3.52 10.16 -14.00
C GLU A 28 3.31 10.88 -12.67
N GLY A 29 4.27 10.74 -11.74
CA GLY A 29 4.26 11.44 -10.47
C GLY A 29 4.52 10.54 -9.26
N LYS A 30 3.92 10.89 -8.11
CA LYS A 30 4.17 10.18 -6.86
C LYS A 30 3.27 8.96 -6.70
N VAL A 31 3.89 7.83 -6.35
CA VAL A 31 3.22 6.58 -6.02
C VAL A 31 3.46 6.28 -4.55
N VAL A 32 2.37 6.03 -3.82
CA VAL A 32 2.42 5.64 -2.41
C VAL A 32 2.01 4.17 -2.30
N PHE A 33 2.87 3.37 -1.68
CA PHE A 33 2.67 1.95 -1.43
C PHE A 33 2.20 1.76 0.01
N ASP A 34 1.09 1.06 0.20
CA ASP A 34 0.64 0.59 1.50
C ASP A 34 1.11 -0.84 1.76
N LEU A 35 2.09 -0.98 2.64
CA LEU A 35 2.70 -2.24 3.05
C LEU A 35 2.05 -2.86 4.29
N LEU A 36 0.78 -2.53 4.59
CA LEU A 36 0.08 -3.03 5.77
C LEU A 36 0.20 -4.56 5.91
N LEU A 37 -0.03 -5.29 4.82
CA LEU A 37 -0.12 -6.75 4.86
C LEU A 37 1.25 -7.45 4.99
N THR A 38 2.35 -6.71 4.85
CA THR A 38 3.72 -7.23 4.95
C THR A 38 4.52 -6.64 6.12
N ASN A 39 4.21 -5.41 6.54
CA ASN A 39 4.96 -4.67 7.56
C ASN A 39 4.11 -4.32 8.78
N GLY A 40 2.83 -4.66 8.78
CA GLY A 40 1.89 -4.27 9.81
C GLY A 40 1.65 -2.77 9.89
N ASN A 41 1.05 -2.34 10.99
CA ASN A 41 0.81 -0.93 11.27
C ASN A 41 2.04 -0.24 11.89
N SER A 42 3.21 -0.42 11.27
CA SER A 42 4.48 0.15 11.71
C SER A 42 4.79 1.49 11.01
N SER A 43 5.82 2.20 11.48
CA SER A 43 6.31 3.42 10.80
C SER A 43 6.84 3.16 9.38
N GLY A 44 7.08 1.88 9.03
CA GLY A 44 7.44 1.43 7.69
C GLY A 44 6.26 0.96 6.85
N ARG A 45 5.01 1.27 7.24
CA ARG A 45 3.82 0.88 6.49
C ARG A 45 3.74 1.55 5.13
N PHE A 46 4.01 2.86 5.05
CA PHE A 46 3.88 3.58 3.79
C PHE A 46 5.24 3.92 3.20
N LEU A 47 5.43 3.58 1.93
CA LEU A 47 6.54 4.05 1.12
C LEU A 47 6.05 4.97 0.02
N ILE A 48 6.86 5.96 -0.36
CA ILE A 48 6.61 6.81 -1.52
C ILE A 48 7.78 6.74 -2.48
N SER A 49 7.50 6.79 -3.77
CA SER A 49 8.49 6.86 -4.84
C SER A 49 7.99 7.72 -6.00
N SER A 50 8.91 8.28 -6.79
CA SER A 50 8.63 8.91 -8.07
C SER A 50 8.49 7.85 -9.16
N PHE A 51 7.48 7.97 -10.00
CA PHE A 51 7.33 7.24 -11.25
C PHE A 51 7.38 8.23 -12.41
N THR A 52 8.45 8.16 -13.21
CA THR A 52 8.71 9.07 -14.33
C THR A 52 9.38 8.30 -15.46
N ASN A 53 9.15 8.71 -16.72
CA ASN A 53 9.75 8.03 -17.87
C ASN A 53 9.51 6.51 -17.86
N SER A 54 8.27 6.11 -17.53
CA SER A 54 7.84 4.69 -17.47
C SER A 54 8.57 3.82 -16.44
N LYS A 55 9.24 4.40 -15.43
CA LYS A 55 9.96 3.64 -14.41
C LYS A 55 9.89 4.29 -13.03
N PHE A 56 10.06 3.47 -12.01
CA PHE A 56 10.30 3.95 -10.65
C PHE A 56 11.73 4.46 -10.49
N GLU A 57 11.87 5.60 -9.81
CA GLU A 57 13.18 6.12 -9.40
C GLU A 57 13.60 5.46 -8.07
N MET A 58 14.52 4.49 -8.13
CA MET A 58 14.92 3.68 -6.96
C MET A 58 15.44 4.53 -5.79
N SER A 59 16.20 5.59 -6.08
CA SER A 59 16.73 6.53 -5.08
C SER A 59 15.65 7.36 -4.38
N SER A 60 14.44 7.43 -4.94
CA SER A 60 13.35 8.23 -4.39
C SER A 60 12.49 7.50 -3.36
N PHE A 61 12.68 6.18 -3.20
CA PHE A 61 11.96 5.39 -2.22
C PHE A 61 12.30 5.85 -0.80
N ARG A 62 11.25 6.22 -0.06
CA ARG A 62 11.38 6.60 1.35
C ARG A 62 10.10 6.32 2.11
N LYS A 63 10.22 6.19 3.43
CA LYS A 63 9.05 6.14 4.32
C LYS A 63 8.26 7.45 4.21
N THR A 64 6.95 7.34 4.29
CA THR A 64 6.06 8.50 4.29
C THR A 64 4.91 8.31 5.28
N VAL A 65 4.14 9.37 5.47
CA VAL A 65 2.87 9.35 6.18
C VAL A 65 1.79 9.84 5.23
N VAL A 66 0.58 9.30 5.39
CA VAL A 66 -0.58 9.70 4.60
C VAL A 66 -1.53 10.52 5.45
N ALA A 67 -2.28 11.42 4.82
CA ALA A 67 -3.31 12.19 5.49
C ALA A 67 -4.38 11.26 6.11
N LYS A 68 -5.04 11.73 7.18
CA LYS A 68 -6.02 10.93 7.94
C LYS A 68 -7.17 10.43 7.05
N ASN A 69 -7.71 11.27 6.18
CA ASN A 69 -8.78 10.89 5.26
C ASN A 69 -8.37 9.75 4.31
N ILE A 70 -7.15 9.81 3.77
CA ILE A 70 -6.59 8.75 2.92
C ILE A 70 -6.43 7.46 3.72
N ARG A 71 -5.93 7.56 4.96
CA ARG A 71 -5.83 6.41 5.85
C ARG A 71 -7.20 5.77 6.11
N ASN A 72 -8.25 6.58 6.32
CA ASN A 72 -9.61 6.10 6.52
C ASN A 72 -10.13 5.37 5.28
N GLU A 73 -9.92 5.90 4.08
CA GLU A 73 -10.29 5.24 2.81
C GLU A 73 -9.60 3.88 2.67
N ILE A 74 -8.32 3.78 3.01
CA ILE A 74 -7.56 2.54 2.99
C ILE A 74 -8.11 1.53 4.01
N ILE A 75 -8.49 1.98 5.22
CA ILE A 75 -9.12 1.11 6.21
C ILE A 75 -10.48 0.61 5.71
N ILE A 76 -11.29 1.48 5.10
CA ILE A 76 -12.57 1.09 4.48
C ILE A 76 -12.33 0.05 3.39
N TYR A 77 -11.30 0.21 2.56
CA TYR A 77 -10.92 -0.77 1.54
C TYR A 77 -10.64 -2.16 2.16
N TYR A 78 -9.82 -2.25 3.20
CA TYR A 78 -9.55 -3.55 3.84
C TYR A 78 -10.75 -4.12 4.61
N LYS A 79 -11.60 -3.27 5.19
CA LYS A 79 -12.85 -3.73 5.83
C LYS A 79 -13.83 -4.34 4.83
N LYS A 80 -13.84 -3.84 3.60
CA LYS A 80 -14.66 -4.37 2.49
C LYS A 80 -14.08 -5.65 1.89
N ASN A 81 -12.76 -5.86 1.99
CA ASN A 81 -12.04 -7.01 1.44
C ASN A 81 -11.28 -7.74 2.56
N GLN A 82 -12.02 -8.28 3.53
CA GLN A 82 -11.44 -8.84 4.77
C GLN A 82 -10.53 -10.05 4.50
N GLU A 83 -10.76 -10.77 3.39
CA GLU A 83 -9.95 -11.89 2.94
C GLU A 83 -8.48 -11.50 2.71
N TYR A 84 -8.20 -10.25 2.31
CA TYR A 84 -6.82 -9.76 2.16
C TYR A 84 -6.12 -9.65 3.51
N LEU A 85 -6.86 -9.28 4.57
CA LEU A 85 -6.32 -9.24 5.93
C LEU A 85 -5.99 -10.64 6.44
N SER A 86 -6.80 -11.64 6.10
CA SER A 86 -6.51 -13.05 6.41
C SER A 86 -5.28 -13.59 5.67
N ASN A 87 -5.00 -13.08 4.46
CA ASN A 87 -3.84 -13.44 3.64
C ASN A 87 -2.62 -12.55 3.91
N SER A 88 -2.36 -12.19 5.16
CA SER A 88 -1.29 -11.27 5.56
C SER A 88 -0.43 -11.81 6.69
N ILE A 89 0.66 -11.11 7.03
CA ILE A 89 1.46 -11.42 8.23
C ILE A 89 0.83 -10.90 9.53
N LEU A 90 -0.34 -10.26 9.46
CA LEU A 90 -0.95 -9.59 10.60
C LEU A 90 -1.43 -10.60 11.66
N SER A 91 -1.23 -10.25 12.93
CA SER A 91 -1.83 -11.01 14.02
C SER A 91 -3.36 -10.89 14.01
N LYS A 92 -4.07 -11.91 14.51
CA LYS A 92 -5.54 -11.86 14.71
C LYS A 92 -5.96 -10.60 15.48
N LYS A 93 -5.19 -10.20 16.49
CA LYS A 93 -5.43 -8.98 17.27
C LYS A 93 -5.35 -7.72 16.40
N THR A 94 -4.36 -7.64 15.51
CA THR A 94 -4.20 -6.51 14.58
C THR A 94 -5.32 -6.46 13.56
N ILE A 95 -5.72 -7.61 13.00
CA ILE A 95 -6.87 -7.71 12.08
C ILE A 95 -8.13 -7.20 12.78
N GLN A 96 -8.42 -7.68 13.98
CA GLN A 96 -9.60 -7.23 14.74
C GLN A 96 -9.55 -5.73 15.04
N SER A 97 -8.38 -5.18 15.36
CA SER A 97 -8.20 -3.75 15.57
C SER A 97 -8.57 -2.94 14.32
N ILE A 98 -8.17 -3.40 13.13
CA ILE A 98 -8.50 -2.73 11.86
C ILE A 98 -10.01 -2.81 11.59
N LEU A 99 -10.62 -3.98 11.79
CA LEU A 99 -12.05 -4.18 11.57
C LEU A 99 -12.92 -3.32 12.50
N ASN A 100 -12.45 -3.07 13.72
CA ASN A 100 -13.15 -2.27 14.73
C ASN A 100 -12.81 -0.77 14.66
N GLU A 101 -11.88 -0.33 13.80
CA GLU A 101 -11.43 1.06 13.74
C GLU A 101 -12.56 1.97 13.21
N ASN A 102 -13.03 2.94 14.00
CA ASN A 102 -14.06 3.88 13.56
C ASN A 102 -13.45 4.91 12.60
N VAL A 103 -13.90 4.91 11.35
CA VAL A 103 -13.36 5.70 10.23
C VAL A 103 -14.41 6.52 9.52
#